data_AF-A0AAN5CEW7-F1
#
_entry.id   AF-A0AAN5CEW7-F1
#
_cell.length_a   1.000
_cell.length_b   1.000
_cell.length_c   1.000
_cell.angle_alpha   90.00
_cell.angle_beta   90.00
_cell.angle_gamma   90.00
#
_symmetry.space_group_name_H-M   'P 1'
#
loop_
_entity.id
_entity.type
_entity.pdbx_description
1 polymer ?
#
loop_
_entity_poly.entity_id
_entity_poly.type
_entity_poly.pdbx_seq_one_letter_code
_entity_poly.pdbx_strand_id
1 'polypeptide(L)'
;MDWLSYLMGYVTLMAEDWDKGVFNWPGCSGFQKHREVTTHYMRPFQLRQKDKTKAMRETMNKDHCFEAHLYLNEYLEKFIRAYPDSPKASLIWASDLIVKTQFDNSFVFFMGDHGLRFGWYSKDPVGQRDVNNPMLMISVPRWLR
;
A
#
# COMPACT_ATOMS: atom_id res chain seq x y z
N MET A 1 -12.12 9.10 2.90
CA MET A 1 -11.54 10.16 2.06
C MET A 1 -12.26 10.19 0.72
N ASP A 2 -13.57 10.42 0.71
CA ASP A 2 -14.41 10.02 -0.44
C ASP A 2 -14.95 11.18 -1.26
N TRP A 3 -15.63 12.12 -0.62
CA TRP A 3 -16.26 13.26 -1.31
C TRP A 3 -15.26 14.29 -1.84
N LEU A 4 -14.21 14.59 -1.06
CA LEU A 4 -13.18 15.57 -1.44
C LEU A 4 -12.36 15.11 -2.66
N SER A 5 -11.98 13.83 -2.70
CA SER A 5 -11.24 13.26 -3.84
C SER A 5 -12.08 13.29 -5.12
N TYR A 6 -13.38 12.96 -5.01
CA TYR A 6 -14.32 13.02 -6.12
C TYR A 6 -14.49 14.45 -6.67
N LEU A 7 -14.65 15.45 -5.79
CA LEU A 7 -14.76 16.87 -6.18
C LEU A 7 -13.47 17.41 -6.82
N MET A 8 -12.31 16.87 -6.46
CA MET A 8 -11.01 17.26 -7.00
C MET A 8 -10.59 16.44 -8.23
N GLY A 9 -11.42 15.50 -8.69
CA GLY A 9 -11.16 14.66 -9.87
C GLY A 9 -10.08 13.59 -9.68
N TYR A 10 -9.69 13.29 -8.43
CA TYR A 10 -8.67 12.29 -8.15
C TYR A 10 -9.21 10.88 -8.33
N VAL A 11 -8.48 10.07 -9.11
CA VAL A 11 -8.63 8.62 -9.07
C VAL A 11 -7.77 8.10 -7.94
N THR A 12 -8.35 7.31 -7.05
CA THR A 12 -7.64 6.86 -5.84
C THR A 12 -7.43 5.35 -5.82
N LEU A 13 -6.35 4.92 -5.16
CA LEU A 13 -6.01 3.52 -4.95
C LEU A 13 -5.70 3.24 -3.48
N MET A 14 -6.26 2.17 -2.92
CA MET A 14 -5.80 1.52 -1.70
C MET A 14 -5.37 0.08 -2.01
N ALA A 15 -4.14 -0.27 -1.68
CA ALA A 15 -3.62 -1.62 -1.91
C ALA A 15 -2.59 -2.04 -0.87
N GLU A 16 -2.56 -3.33 -0.54
CA GLU A 16 -1.81 -3.86 0.60
C GLU A 16 -1.28 -5.26 0.26
N ASP A 17 -0.06 -5.58 0.70
CA ASP A 17 0.55 -6.90 0.52
C ASP A 17 0.14 -7.93 1.59
N TRP A 18 -0.62 -7.50 2.60
CA TRP A 18 -1.13 -8.36 3.67
C TRP A 18 -2.67 -8.42 3.72
N ASP A 19 -3.19 -9.51 4.26
CA ASP A 19 -4.61 -9.86 4.24
C ASP A 19 -5.46 -9.18 5.34
N LYS A 20 -4.77 -8.63 6.35
CA LYS A 20 -5.24 -7.85 7.50
C LYS A 20 -4.50 -6.51 7.47
N GLY A 21 -5.07 -5.57 6.76
CA GLY A 21 -4.50 -4.25 6.51
C GLY A 21 -5.12 -3.15 7.37
N VAL A 22 -4.84 -1.91 6.99
CA VAL A 22 -5.19 -0.67 7.71
C VAL A 22 -6.68 -0.60 8.02
N PHE A 23 -7.53 -0.94 7.06
CA PHE A 23 -8.98 -0.71 7.16
C PHE A 23 -9.79 -1.98 7.45
N ASN A 24 -9.12 -3.11 7.65
CA ASN A 24 -9.76 -4.40 7.94
C ASN A 24 -9.00 -5.20 9.02
N TRP A 25 -8.24 -4.51 9.87
CA TRP A 25 -7.60 -5.10 11.03
C TRP A 25 -8.64 -5.70 11.99
N PRO A 26 -8.39 -6.90 12.57
CA PRO A 26 -9.33 -7.52 13.50
C PRO A 26 -9.67 -6.61 14.69
N GLY A 27 -10.96 -6.47 14.98
CA GLY A 27 -11.45 -5.64 16.10
C GLY A 27 -11.52 -4.14 15.80
N CYS A 28 -11.16 -3.69 14.60
CA CYS A 28 -11.37 -2.31 14.17
C CYS A 28 -12.73 -2.15 13.46
N SER A 29 -13.50 -1.15 13.88
CA SER A 29 -14.67 -0.66 13.15
C SER A 29 -14.20 0.08 11.90
N GLY A 30 -13.78 -0.65 10.87
CA GLY A 30 -13.39 -0.08 9.58
C GLY A 30 -14.54 0.69 8.91
N PHE A 31 -14.35 1.09 7.66
CA PHE A 31 -15.39 1.79 6.91
C PHE A 31 -16.62 0.91 6.68
N GLN A 32 -17.81 1.42 7.04
CA GLN A 32 -19.08 0.71 6.83
C GLN A 32 -19.42 0.49 5.36
N LYS A 33 -18.91 1.35 4.47
CA LYS A 33 -19.08 1.24 3.03
C LYS A 33 -17.72 1.30 2.32
N HIS A 34 -17.21 0.13 1.92
CA HIS A 34 -15.88 0.02 1.31
C HIS A 34 -15.75 0.71 -0.05
N ARG A 35 -16.85 0.88 -0.81
CA ARG A 35 -16.84 1.61 -2.08
C ARG A 35 -16.72 3.13 -1.90
N GLU A 36 -16.92 3.62 -0.68
CA GLU A 36 -16.85 5.04 -0.32
C GLU A 36 -15.47 5.39 0.29
N VAL A 37 -14.42 4.65 -0.05
CA VAL A 37 -13.08 4.86 0.54
C VAL A 37 -12.08 5.24 -0.52
N THR A 38 -12.16 4.58 -1.67
CA THR A 38 -11.24 4.76 -2.79
C THR A 38 -11.87 4.25 -4.08
N THR A 39 -11.41 4.75 -5.23
CA THR A 39 -11.86 4.32 -6.55
C THR A 39 -11.45 2.87 -6.83
N HIS A 40 -10.23 2.49 -6.44
CA HIS A 40 -9.70 1.14 -6.61
C HIS A 40 -9.24 0.56 -5.28
N TYR A 41 -9.75 -0.62 -4.94
CA TYR A 41 -9.37 -1.31 -3.71
C TYR A 41 -8.93 -2.74 -4.02
N MET A 42 -7.73 -3.13 -3.57
CA MET A 42 -7.18 -4.48 -3.78
C MET A 42 -7.93 -5.60 -3.02
N ARG A 43 -8.68 -5.26 -1.96
CA ARG A 43 -9.30 -6.22 -1.05
C ARG A 43 -10.13 -7.34 -1.72
N PRO A 44 -10.98 -7.09 -2.74
CA PRO A 44 -11.71 -8.15 -3.41
C PRO A 44 -10.81 -9.24 -4.00
N PHE A 45 -9.63 -8.87 -4.53
CA PHE A 45 -8.67 -9.85 -5.03
C PHE A 45 -8.11 -10.71 -3.89
N GLN A 46 -7.71 -10.09 -2.77
CA GLN A 46 -7.19 -10.83 -1.61
C GLN A 46 -8.24 -11.80 -1.03
N LEU A 47 -9.52 -11.40 -0.99
CA LEU A 47 -10.62 -12.29 -0.57
C LEU A 47 -10.73 -13.50 -1.50
N ARG A 48 -10.67 -13.28 -2.83
CA ARG A 48 -10.66 -14.37 -3.81
C ARG A 48 -9.43 -15.27 -3.65
N GLN A 49 -8.29 -14.70 -3.28
CA GLN A 49 -7.06 -15.43 -3.02
C GLN A 49 -7.14 -16.31 -1.77
N LYS A 50 -7.83 -15.83 -0.72
CA LYS A 50 -8.11 -16.60 0.51
C LYS A 50 -8.96 -17.83 0.28
N ASP A 51 -9.89 -17.76 -0.68
CA ASP A 51 -10.68 -18.92 -1.12
C ASP A 51 -9.81 -20.01 -1.78
N LYS A 52 -8.50 -19.74 -1.94
CA LYS A 52 -7.44 -20.75 -2.14
C LYS A 52 -7.75 -21.72 -3.27
N THR A 53 -8.22 -21.18 -4.41
CA THR A 53 -8.48 -22.00 -5.59
C THR A 53 -7.22 -22.77 -5.98
N LYS A 54 -7.38 -24.04 -6.38
CA LYS A 54 -6.27 -24.91 -6.81
C LYS A 54 -5.41 -24.20 -7.87
N ALA A 55 -6.06 -23.56 -8.84
CA ALA A 55 -5.42 -22.77 -9.89
C ALA A 55 -4.50 -21.66 -9.35
N MET A 56 -4.92 -20.88 -8.34
CA MET A 56 -4.05 -19.84 -7.76
C MET A 56 -2.85 -20.42 -7.02
N ARG A 57 -3.02 -21.54 -6.30
CA ARG A 57 -1.89 -22.19 -5.63
C ARG A 57 -0.89 -22.77 -6.62
N GLU A 58 -1.37 -23.25 -7.76
CA GLU A 58 -0.52 -23.78 -8.83
C GLU A 58 0.22 -22.66 -9.56
N THR A 59 -0.38 -21.48 -9.74
CA THR A 59 0.28 -20.37 -10.46
C THR A 59 1.12 -19.45 -9.57
N MET A 60 0.84 -19.40 -8.26
CA MET A 60 1.51 -18.51 -7.30
C MET A 60 2.36 -19.29 -6.29
N ASN A 61 3.08 -20.31 -6.75
CA ASN A 61 4.01 -21.08 -5.93
C ASN A 61 5.47 -20.67 -6.17
N LYS A 62 6.36 -21.19 -5.33
CA LYS A 62 7.80 -20.89 -5.41
C LYS A 62 8.46 -21.43 -6.68
N ASP A 63 7.92 -22.49 -7.27
CA ASP A 63 8.47 -23.11 -8.48
C ASP A 63 8.29 -22.23 -9.73
N HIS A 64 7.35 -21.28 -9.67
CA HIS A 64 7.15 -20.25 -10.70
C HIS A 64 7.87 -18.93 -10.41
N CYS A 65 8.82 -18.91 -9.46
CA CYS A 65 9.52 -17.69 -9.03
C CYS A 65 8.54 -16.58 -8.62
N PHE A 66 7.40 -16.95 -8.01
CA PHE A 66 6.40 -15.99 -7.59
C PHE A 66 6.90 -15.22 -6.36
N GLU A 67 7.16 -13.92 -6.51
CA GLU A 67 7.49 -13.01 -5.43
C GLU A 67 6.27 -12.20 -5.01
N ALA A 68 5.89 -12.29 -3.72
CA ALA A 68 4.63 -11.74 -3.22
C ALA A 68 4.50 -10.22 -3.44
N HIS A 69 5.61 -9.49 -3.36
CA HIS A 69 5.62 -8.05 -3.54
C HIS A 69 5.44 -7.61 -5.00
N LEU A 70 5.68 -8.48 -5.99
CA LEU A 70 5.47 -8.14 -7.40
C LEU A 70 3.99 -7.86 -7.69
N TYR A 71 3.06 -8.58 -7.05
CA TYR A 71 1.64 -8.38 -7.26
C TYR A 71 1.16 -6.96 -6.89
N LEU A 72 1.62 -6.46 -5.75
CA LEU A 72 1.29 -5.11 -5.29
C LEU A 72 1.85 -4.04 -6.23
N ASN A 73 3.12 -4.20 -6.63
CA ASN A 73 3.80 -3.28 -7.53
C ASN A 73 3.18 -3.31 -8.95
N GLU A 74 2.81 -4.48 -9.47
CA GLU A 74 2.10 -4.60 -10.74
C GLU A 74 0.72 -3.95 -10.71
N TYR A 75 -0.01 -4.09 -9.60
CA TYR A 75 -1.33 -3.47 -9.46
C TYR A 75 -1.22 -1.94 -9.42
N LEU A 76 -0.25 -1.42 -8.67
CA LEU A 76 0.06 0.01 -8.66
C LEU A 76 0.45 0.52 -10.05
N GLU A 77 1.30 -0.22 -10.78
CA GLU A 77 1.69 0.15 -12.14
C GLU A 77 0.49 0.17 -13.11
N LYS A 78 -0.37 -0.85 -13.06
CA LYS A 78 -1.60 -0.90 -13.86
C LYS A 78 -2.50 0.29 -13.55
N PHE A 79 -2.65 0.64 -12.28
CA PHE A 79 -3.41 1.81 -11.85
C PHE A 79 -2.82 3.13 -12.39
N ILE A 80 -1.50 3.34 -12.28
CA ILE A 80 -0.84 4.55 -12.79
C ILE A 80 -1.08 4.70 -14.29
N ARG A 81 -0.94 3.60 -15.04
CA ARG A 81 -1.09 3.57 -16.51
C ARG A 81 -2.54 3.69 -16.98
N ALA A 82 -3.51 3.23 -16.19
CA ALA A 82 -4.92 3.24 -16.57
C ALA A 82 -5.55 4.64 -16.61
N TYR A 83 -4.95 5.59 -15.91
CA TYR A 83 -5.47 6.95 -15.78
C TYR A 83 -4.41 8.00 -16.14
N PRO A 84 -3.95 8.07 -17.40
CA PRO A 84 -2.87 8.99 -17.78
C PRO A 84 -3.22 10.45 -17.51
N ASP A 85 -4.47 10.83 -17.76
CA ASP A 85 -4.94 12.23 -17.72
C ASP A 85 -5.60 12.65 -16.40
N SER A 86 -5.72 11.73 -15.44
CA SER A 86 -6.35 12.03 -14.15
C SER A 86 -5.31 12.24 -13.05
N PRO A 87 -5.52 13.19 -12.12
CA PRO A 87 -4.72 13.23 -10.90
C PRO A 87 -4.96 11.94 -10.10
N LYS A 88 -3.89 11.42 -9.50
CA LYS A 88 -3.89 10.12 -8.82
C LYS A 88 -3.39 10.28 -7.41
N ALA A 89 -4.03 9.59 -6.47
CA ALA A 89 -3.54 9.46 -5.11
C ALA A 89 -3.63 8.00 -4.67
N SER A 90 -2.56 7.45 -4.11
CA SER A 90 -2.52 6.06 -3.70
C SER A 90 -1.98 5.92 -2.29
N LEU A 91 -2.66 5.10 -1.48
CA LEU A 91 -2.14 4.58 -0.22
C LEU A 91 -1.76 3.12 -0.44
N ILE A 92 -0.48 2.82 -0.27
CA ILE A 92 0.10 1.50 -0.54
C ILE A 92 0.79 1.00 0.73
N TRP A 93 0.32 -0.11 1.29
CA TRP A 93 1.01 -0.81 2.37
C TRP A 93 1.88 -1.91 1.77
N ALA A 94 3.19 -1.70 1.78
CA ALA A 94 4.17 -2.61 1.19
C ALA A 94 5.30 -2.92 2.19
N SER A 95 5.63 -4.19 2.32
CA SER A 95 6.78 -4.69 3.08
C SER A 95 8.06 -4.59 2.25
N ASP A 96 7.96 -4.85 0.94
CA ASP A 96 9.06 -4.71 -0.02
C ASP A 96 8.69 -3.70 -1.10
N LEU A 97 9.47 -2.62 -1.19
CA LEU A 97 9.26 -1.55 -2.16
C LEU A 97 10.17 -1.73 -3.37
N ILE A 98 9.59 -1.73 -4.58
CA ILE A 98 10.34 -1.60 -5.83
C ILE A 98 10.08 -0.21 -6.41
N VAL A 99 11.08 0.67 -6.33
CA VAL A 99 10.98 2.00 -6.93
C VAL A 99 11.16 1.87 -8.45
N LYS A 100 10.07 2.06 -9.20
CA LYS A 100 10.11 2.20 -10.67
C LYS A 100 10.20 3.68 -11.06
N THR A 101 10.65 3.96 -12.28
CA THR A 101 10.77 5.31 -12.86
C THR A 101 9.44 6.09 -13.01
N GLN A 102 8.32 5.49 -12.63
CA GLN A 102 6.97 6.02 -12.82
C GLN A 102 6.64 7.23 -11.91
N PHE A 103 7.51 7.56 -10.93
CA PHE A 103 7.24 8.58 -9.91
C PHE A 103 7.96 9.92 -10.14
N ASP A 104 8.56 10.13 -11.31
CA ASP A 104 9.36 11.33 -11.58
C ASP A 104 8.56 12.64 -11.46
N ASN A 105 7.24 12.58 -11.69
CA ASN A 105 6.31 13.71 -11.55
C ASN A 105 5.39 13.55 -10.33
N SER A 106 5.85 12.90 -9.26
CA SER A 106 5.02 12.59 -8.09
C SER A 106 5.72 12.96 -6.79
N PHE A 107 4.93 13.41 -5.82
CA PHE A 107 5.34 13.35 -4.43
C PHE A 107 5.19 11.92 -3.95
N VAL A 108 6.27 11.35 -3.42
CA VAL A 108 6.25 10.01 -2.82
C VAL A 108 6.58 10.16 -1.35
N PHE A 109 5.64 9.75 -0.51
CA PHE A 109 5.82 9.66 0.93
C PHE A 109 6.05 8.20 1.26
N PHE A 110 7.23 7.89 1.79
CA PHE A 110 7.56 6.56 2.30
C PHE A 110 7.60 6.63 3.82
N MET A 111 6.73 5.85 4.46
CA MET A 111 6.53 5.90 5.90
C MET A 111 6.51 4.49 6.47
N GLY A 112 7.20 4.27 7.60
CA GLY A 112 7.07 3.04 8.37
C GLY A 112 5.73 2.99 9.14
N ASP A 113 5.25 1.80 9.47
CA ASP A 113 4.10 1.64 10.37
C ASP A 113 4.50 1.84 11.85
N HIS A 114 5.77 1.56 12.17
CA HIS A 114 6.39 1.75 13.48
C HIS A 114 7.89 2.06 13.32
N GLY A 115 8.56 2.45 14.42
CA GLY A 115 10.03 2.52 14.48
C GLY A 115 10.68 1.16 14.81
N LEU A 116 11.93 1.15 15.27
CA LEU A 116 12.66 -0.10 15.51
C LEU A 116 12.07 -0.88 16.71
N ARG A 117 11.30 -1.95 16.44
CA ARG A 117 10.65 -2.78 17.48
C ARG A 117 11.59 -3.77 18.17
N PHE A 118 12.67 -4.15 17.52
CA PHE A 118 13.50 -5.29 17.94
C PHE A 118 14.90 -4.84 18.39
N GLY A 119 15.47 -5.57 19.34
CA GLY A 119 16.82 -5.33 19.87
C GLY A 119 16.82 -4.86 21.32
N TRP A 120 18.01 -4.66 21.87
CA TRP A 120 18.17 -4.15 23.24
C TRP A 120 17.78 -2.68 23.35
N TYR A 121 18.01 -1.91 22.29
CA TYR A 121 17.71 -0.47 22.24
C TYR A 121 16.21 -0.19 22.42
N SER A 122 15.32 -1.04 21.87
CA SER A 122 13.87 -0.86 22.03
C SER A 122 13.37 -1.08 23.47
N LYS A 123 14.21 -1.57 24.39
CA LYS A 123 13.86 -1.75 25.81
C LYS A 123 14.18 -0.54 26.68
N ASP A 124 15.02 0.39 26.20
CA ASP A 124 15.35 1.63 26.91
C ASP A 124 14.17 2.62 26.81
N PRO A 125 13.94 3.49 27.82
CA PRO A 125 12.90 4.52 27.74
C PRO A 125 12.97 5.41 26.49
N VAL A 126 14.16 5.68 25.96
CA VAL A 126 14.32 6.43 24.70
C VAL A 126 13.88 5.56 23.52
N GLY A 127 14.36 4.32 23.44
CA GLY A 127 13.99 3.40 22.36
C GLY A 127 12.50 3.05 22.34
N GLN A 128 11.83 3.02 23.50
CA GLN A 128 10.36 2.88 23.57
C GLN A 128 9.61 4.05 22.92
N ARG A 129 10.17 5.26 22.95
CA ARG A 129 9.63 6.39 22.18
C ARG A 129 9.89 6.20 20.70
N ASP A 130 11.08 5.74 20.34
CA ASP A 130 11.45 5.48 18.94
C ASP A 130 10.60 4.38 18.30
N VAL A 131 10.16 3.36 19.05
CA VAL A 131 9.20 2.35 18.56
C VAL A 131 7.91 2.98 18.02
N ASN A 132 7.46 4.06 18.65
CA ASN A 132 6.25 4.78 18.27
C ASN A 132 6.51 5.93 17.29
N ASN A 133 7.77 6.10 16.84
CA ASN A 133 8.17 7.13 15.89
C ASN A 133 8.55 6.48 14.55
N PRO A 134 7.59 6.28 13.63
CA PRO A 134 7.88 5.72 12.33
C PRO A 134 8.78 6.63 11.50
N MET A 135 9.69 6.02 10.74
CA MET A 135 10.49 6.74 9.75
C MET A 135 9.58 7.38 8.70
N LEU A 136 9.90 8.60 8.28
CA LEU A 136 9.28 9.29 7.15
C LEU A 136 10.36 9.79 6.19
N MET A 137 10.22 9.44 4.92
CA MET A 137 11.02 9.95 3.81
C MET A 137 10.09 10.53 2.74
N ILE A 138 10.48 11.66 2.16
CA ILE A 138 9.72 12.33 1.11
C ILE A 138 10.63 12.47 -0.11
N SER A 139 10.18 11.94 -1.24
CA SER A 139 10.75 12.24 -2.56
C SER A 139 9.87 13.27 -3.25
N VAL A 140 10.48 14.37 -3.67
CA VAL A 140 9.81 15.45 -4.40
C VAL A 140 9.94 15.25 -5.93
N PRO A 141 8.93 15.68 -6.72
CA PRO A 141 8.97 15.63 -8.17
C PRO A 141 10.25 16.24 -8.75
N ARG A 142 10.77 15.69 -9.86
CA ARG A 142 12.01 16.17 -10.48
C ARG A 142 11.96 17.64 -10.87
N TRP A 143 10.80 18.14 -11.30
CA TRP A 143 10.64 19.53 -11.73
C TRP A 143 10.63 20.55 -10.56
N LEU A 144 10.58 20.07 -9.31
CA LEU A 144 10.70 20.88 -8.09
C LEU A 144 12.08 20.77 -7.43
N ARG A 145 13.03 20.05 -8.04
CA ARG A 145 14.40 19.85 -7.54
C ARG A 145 15.41 20.73 -8.26
#